data_AF-A0A5R9PBL1-F1
#
_entry.id   AF-A0A5R9PBL1-F1
#
_cell.length_a   1.000
_cell.length_b   1.000
_cell.length_c   1.000
_cell.angle_alpha   90.00
_cell.angle_beta   90.00
_cell.angle_gamma   90.00
#
_symmetry.space_group_name_H-M   'P 1'
#
loop_
_entity.id
_entity.type
_entity.pdbx_description
1 polymer ?
#
loop_
_entity_poly.entity_id
_entity_poly.type
_entity_poly.pdbx_seq_one_letter_code
_entity_poly.pdbx_strand_id
1 'polypeptide(L)'
;MGFYRSVLPLVFALAASACQTQPPPEFHGRWRPVNRLPEKTQAIPLNPTYLFYATPVDGTLKALLTRWARDSGLQLRYGISTDFSLHAPVAQLHAVTVDDAVSQLSALYAEQGIAITTSTGAIAVDARPAAASN
;
A
#
# COMPACT_ATOMS: atom_id res chain seq x y z
N MET A 1 25.53 -30.08 61.72
CA MET A 1 24.23 -30.20 61.00
C MET A 1 23.31 -29.07 61.44
N GLY A 2 22.98 -28.10 60.58
CA GLY A 2 22.02 -27.04 60.98
C GLY A 2 21.70 -26.02 59.88
N PHE A 3 22.68 -25.65 59.05
CA PHE A 3 22.48 -24.60 58.04
C PHE A 3 21.72 -25.06 56.78
N TYR A 4 21.82 -26.32 56.37
CA TYR A 4 21.15 -26.83 55.16
C TYR A 4 19.64 -27.02 55.29
N ARG A 5 19.10 -27.21 56.52
CA ARG A 5 17.65 -27.41 56.74
C ARG A 5 16.84 -26.12 56.54
N SER A 6 17.48 -24.96 56.57
CA SER A 6 16.81 -23.65 56.47
C SER A 6 16.95 -22.99 55.10
N VAL A 7 17.91 -23.41 54.26
CA VAL A 7 18.12 -22.82 52.92
C VAL A 7 17.17 -23.42 51.86
N LEU A 8 16.84 -24.70 51.98
CA LEU A 8 15.92 -25.40 51.07
C LEU A 8 14.50 -24.77 50.99
N PRO A 9 13.82 -24.42 52.10
CA PRO A 9 12.50 -23.79 52.01
C PRO A 9 12.55 -22.38 51.40
N LEU A 10 13.65 -21.64 51.58
CA LEU A 10 13.81 -20.29 51.04
C LEU A 10 13.96 -20.29 49.52
N VAL A 11 14.76 -21.20 48.98
CA VAL A 11 14.94 -21.35 47.52
C VAL A 11 13.64 -21.79 46.84
N PHE A 12 12.88 -22.68 47.49
CA PHE A 12 11.58 -23.13 46.98
C PHE A 12 10.54 -21.99 46.96
N ALA A 13 10.54 -21.11 47.97
CA ALA A 13 9.66 -19.94 48.02
C ALA A 13 10.00 -18.90 46.93
N LEU A 14 11.28 -18.67 46.65
CA LEU A 14 11.73 -17.75 45.60
C LEU A 14 11.41 -18.28 44.19
N ALA A 15 11.58 -19.59 43.95
CA ALA A 15 11.20 -20.22 42.68
C ALA A 15 9.67 -20.15 42.42
N ALA A 16 8.85 -20.25 43.48
CA ALA A 16 7.39 -20.15 43.36
C ALA A 16 6.89 -18.74 43.00
N SER A 17 7.64 -17.68 43.33
CA SER A 17 7.29 -16.30 42.95
C SER A 17 7.51 -15.97 41.47
N ALA A 18 8.25 -16.80 40.73
CA ALA A 18 8.50 -16.62 39.30
C ALA A 18 7.30 -17.03 38.40
N CYS A 19 6.27 -17.69 38.96
CA CYS A 19 5.06 -18.09 38.24
C CYS A 19 3.88 -17.11 38.38
N GLN A 20 4.08 -15.92 38.95
CA GLN A 20 3.02 -14.90 39.00
C GLN A 20 2.86 -14.21 37.63
N THR A 21 1.99 -14.76 36.79
CA THR A 21 1.45 -14.08 35.62
C THR A 21 0.51 -12.97 36.09
N GLN A 22 0.75 -11.72 35.66
CA GLN A 22 -0.26 -10.68 35.79
C GLN A 22 -1.42 -11.03 34.84
N PRO A 23 -2.67 -11.10 35.33
CA PRO A 23 -3.82 -11.31 34.46
C PRO A 23 -3.93 -10.14 33.48
N PRO A 24 -4.32 -10.38 32.22
CA PRO A 24 -4.54 -9.31 31.26
C PRO A 24 -5.66 -8.38 31.77
N PRO A 25 -5.65 -7.09 31.38
CA PRO A 25 -6.76 -6.19 31.69
C PRO A 25 -8.08 -6.77 31.20
N GLU A 26 -9.11 -6.76 32.05
CA GLU A 26 -10.44 -7.21 31.67
C GLU A 26 -11.21 -6.09 30.94
N PHE A 27 -12.04 -6.49 29.97
CA PHE A 27 -12.95 -5.58 29.31
C PHE A 27 -14.22 -5.44 30.17
N HIS A 28 -14.46 -4.23 30.68
CA HIS A 28 -15.65 -3.91 31.46
C HIS A 28 -16.62 -3.01 30.67
N GLY A 29 -17.91 -3.07 31.01
CA GLY A 29 -18.95 -2.23 30.43
C GLY A 29 -20.17 -3.01 29.93
N ARG A 30 -21.20 -2.28 29.46
CA ARG A 30 -22.35 -2.92 28.80
C ARG A 30 -22.00 -3.20 27.36
N TRP A 31 -22.11 -4.46 26.96
CA TRP A 31 -22.04 -4.86 25.56
C TRP A 31 -23.01 -4.03 24.71
N ARG A 32 -22.46 -3.28 23.76
CA ARG A 32 -23.26 -2.59 22.75
C ARG A 32 -23.44 -3.53 21.56
N PRO A 33 -24.66 -3.68 21.02
CA PRO A 33 -24.86 -4.49 19.83
C PRO A 33 -24.15 -3.81 18.64
N VAL A 34 -23.24 -4.56 18.01
CA VAL A 34 -22.34 -4.11 16.95
C VAL A 34 -23.07 -3.99 15.62
N ASN A 35 -23.95 -4.94 15.31
CA ASN A 35 -24.67 -4.98 14.04
C ASN A 35 -25.93 -4.12 14.14
N ARG A 36 -25.80 -2.83 13.84
CA ARG A 36 -26.92 -1.89 13.73
C ARG A 36 -26.97 -1.29 12.33
N LEU A 37 -28.18 -1.18 11.80
CA LEU A 37 -28.40 -0.39 10.59
C LEU A 37 -28.23 1.10 10.91
N PRO A 38 -27.65 1.90 10.01
CA PRO A 38 -27.55 3.34 10.18
C PRO A 38 -28.92 4.00 10.16
N GLU A 39 -29.09 5.07 10.95
CA GLU A 39 -30.36 5.82 11.01
C GLU A 39 -30.67 6.58 9.71
N LYS A 40 -29.66 6.85 8.89
CA LYS A 40 -29.77 7.61 7.65
C LYS A 40 -29.41 6.74 6.45
N THR A 41 -30.22 6.82 5.41
CA THR A 41 -29.90 6.26 4.10
C THR A 41 -28.70 6.99 3.50
N GLN A 42 -27.68 6.25 3.11
CA GLN A 42 -26.53 6.78 2.38
C GLN A 42 -26.65 6.40 0.90
N ALA A 43 -26.53 7.40 0.02
CA ALA A 43 -26.42 7.13 -1.40
C ALA A 43 -25.09 6.44 -1.71
N ILE A 44 -25.14 5.28 -2.36
CA ILE A 44 -23.97 4.54 -2.84
C ILE A 44 -23.99 4.64 -4.37
N PRO A 45 -22.99 5.27 -5.01
CA PRO A 45 -22.93 5.36 -6.46
C PRO A 45 -22.87 3.96 -7.10
N LEU A 46 -23.72 3.71 -8.10
CA LEU A 46 -23.71 2.44 -8.84
C LEU A 46 -22.48 2.31 -9.74
N ASN A 47 -22.00 3.44 -10.27
CA ASN A 47 -20.83 3.51 -11.15
C ASN A 47 -19.84 4.51 -10.54
N PRO A 48 -19.03 4.11 -9.54
CA PRO A 48 -18.00 4.98 -9.01
C PRO A 48 -16.99 5.31 -10.12
N THR A 49 -16.61 6.59 -10.22
CA THR A 49 -15.55 7.01 -11.14
C THR A 49 -14.26 6.32 -10.75
N TYR A 50 -13.65 5.63 -11.71
CA TYR A 50 -12.33 5.04 -11.50
C TYR A 50 -11.30 6.15 -11.24
N LEU A 51 -10.43 5.94 -10.26
CA LEU A 51 -9.36 6.86 -9.90
C LEU A 51 -8.01 6.22 -10.21
N PHE A 52 -7.21 6.88 -11.03
CA PHE A 52 -5.83 6.51 -11.30
C PHE A 52 -4.96 7.07 -10.19
N TYR A 53 -4.43 6.19 -9.34
CA TYR A 53 -3.47 6.49 -8.28
C TYR A 53 -2.59 5.26 -8.04
N ALA A 54 -1.45 5.43 -7.38
CA ALA A 54 -0.59 4.32 -7.00
C ALA A 54 -1.06 3.66 -5.71
N THR A 55 -1.04 2.32 -5.69
CA THR A 55 -1.40 1.51 -4.53
C THR A 55 -0.17 0.76 -4.02
N PRO A 56 -0.18 0.30 -2.74
CA PRO A 56 0.91 -0.53 -2.22
C PRO A 56 1.16 -1.85 -2.98
N VAL A 57 0.19 -2.32 -3.78
CA VAL A 57 0.36 -3.53 -4.61
C VAL A 57 1.11 -3.24 -5.92
N ASP A 58 1.20 -1.97 -6.32
CA ASP A 58 1.92 -1.53 -7.53
C ASP A 58 3.42 -1.39 -7.23
N GLY A 59 4.10 -2.50 -6.93
CA GLY A 59 5.51 -2.46 -6.47
C GLY A 59 6.50 -1.80 -7.44
N THR A 60 6.15 -1.65 -8.72
CA THR A 60 6.97 -1.01 -9.75
C THR A 60 6.13 -0.20 -10.74
N LEU A 61 6.79 0.61 -11.57
CA LEU A 61 6.18 1.36 -12.67
C LEU A 61 5.45 0.43 -13.65
N LYS A 62 6.06 -0.69 -14.02
CA LYS A 62 5.41 -1.68 -14.89
C LYS A 62 4.16 -2.27 -14.23
N ALA A 63 4.22 -2.61 -12.94
CA ALA A 63 3.06 -3.14 -12.22
C ALA A 63 1.90 -2.13 -12.20
N LEU A 64 2.19 -0.87 -11.85
CA LEU A 64 1.23 0.24 -11.86
C LEU A 64 0.55 0.38 -13.23
N LEU A 65 1.36 0.51 -14.28
CA LEU A 65 0.86 0.72 -15.64
C LEU A 65 0.14 -0.50 -16.21
N THR A 66 0.51 -1.71 -15.78
CA THR A 66 -0.20 -2.95 -16.16
C THR A 66 -1.61 -2.93 -15.61
N ARG A 67 -1.77 -2.53 -14.34
CA ARG A 67 -3.08 -2.39 -13.71
C ARG A 67 -3.89 -1.28 -14.38
N TRP A 68 -3.32 -0.10 -14.56
CA TRP A 68 -4.02 1.03 -15.22
C TRP A 68 -4.45 0.69 -16.65
N ALA A 69 -3.61 -0.01 -17.42
CA ALA A 69 -3.96 -0.48 -18.75
C ALA A 69 -5.14 -1.46 -18.69
N ARG A 70 -5.08 -2.47 -17.81
CA ARG A 70 -6.15 -3.45 -17.60
C ARG A 70 -7.48 -2.77 -17.21
N ASP A 71 -7.43 -1.85 -16.25
CA ASP A 71 -8.62 -1.19 -15.72
C ASP A 71 -9.25 -0.22 -16.75
N SER A 72 -8.46 0.24 -17.72
CA SER A 72 -8.89 1.10 -18.84
C SER A 72 -9.23 0.32 -20.13
N GLY A 73 -9.09 -1.01 -20.14
CA GLY A 73 -9.23 -1.82 -21.36
C GLY A 73 -8.15 -1.57 -22.43
N LEU A 74 -6.99 -1.06 -22.03
CA LEU A 74 -5.83 -0.79 -22.89
C LEU A 74 -4.78 -1.91 -22.78
N GLN A 75 -3.87 -1.97 -23.75
CA GLN A 75 -2.66 -2.78 -23.67
C GLN A 75 -1.50 -1.99 -23.06
N LEU A 76 -0.60 -2.66 -22.34
CA LEU A 76 0.68 -2.08 -21.96
C LEU A 76 1.77 -2.46 -22.97
N ARG A 77 2.42 -1.48 -23.57
CA ARG A 77 3.63 -1.64 -24.38
C ARG A 77 4.83 -1.10 -23.59
N TYR A 78 5.62 -2.01 -23.03
CA TYR A 78 6.76 -1.64 -22.19
C TYR A 78 8.05 -1.82 -23.01
N GLY A 79 8.49 -0.76 -23.70
CA GLY A 79 9.58 -0.76 -24.67
C GLY A 79 10.98 -0.65 -24.07
N ILE A 80 11.09 -0.48 -22.75
CA ILE A 80 12.36 -0.41 -22.03
C ILE A 80 12.69 -1.74 -21.32
N SER A 81 13.98 -2.06 -21.20
CA SER A 81 14.46 -3.34 -20.64
C SER A 81 14.53 -3.36 -19.11
N THR A 82 14.41 -2.20 -18.47
CA THR A 82 14.57 -2.02 -17.02
C THR A 82 13.29 -1.46 -16.42
N ASP A 83 12.88 -1.99 -15.27
CA ASP A 83 11.72 -1.49 -14.51
C ASP A 83 12.18 -0.56 -13.39
N PHE A 84 11.27 0.30 -12.91
CA PHE A 84 11.56 1.34 -11.94
C PHE A 84 10.63 1.23 -10.73
N SER A 85 11.16 1.52 -9.54
CA SER A 85 10.34 1.64 -8.32
C SER A 85 9.51 2.91 -8.34
N LEU A 86 8.32 2.87 -7.72
CA LEU A 86 7.52 4.08 -7.49
C LEU A 86 8.15 4.95 -6.38
N HIS A 87 8.53 6.19 -6.70
CA HIS A 87 9.07 7.13 -5.72
C HIS A 87 7.97 8.02 -5.10
N ALA A 88 8.28 8.68 -3.98
CA ALA A 88 7.30 9.38 -3.14
C ALA A 88 6.31 10.31 -3.89
N PRO A 89 6.71 11.15 -4.87
CA PRO A 89 5.77 11.94 -5.66
C PRO A 89 4.64 11.15 -6.36
N VAL A 90 4.88 9.90 -6.76
CA VAL A 90 3.88 9.06 -7.45
C VAL A 90 2.68 8.77 -6.53
N ALA A 91 2.88 8.71 -5.22
CA ALA A 91 1.79 8.48 -4.26
C ALA A 91 0.81 9.66 -4.15
N GLN A 92 1.19 10.85 -4.61
CA GLN A 92 0.34 12.04 -4.58
C GLN A 92 -0.50 12.18 -5.87
N LEU A 93 -0.17 11.41 -6.91
CA LEU A 93 -0.87 11.44 -8.19
C LEU A 93 -2.28 10.87 -8.05
N HIS A 94 -3.27 11.68 -8.42
CA HIS A 94 -4.66 11.28 -8.52
C HIS A 94 -5.24 11.88 -9.79
N ALA A 95 -5.82 11.04 -10.65
CA ALA A 95 -6.43 11.47 -11.89
C ALA A 95 -7.69 10.65 -12.19
N VAL A 96 -8.67 11.28 -12.85
CA VAL A 96 -9.94 10.62 -13.24
C VAL A 96 -9.93 10.12 -14.68
N THR A 97 -8.90 10.45 -15.46
CA THR A 97 -8.69 9.94 -16.81
C THR A 97 -7.30 9.34 -16.93
N VAL A 98 -7.17 8.32 -17.79
CA VAL A 98 -5.88 7.67 -18.05
C VAL A 98 -4.88 8.62 -18.69
N ASP A 99 -5.33 9.54 -19.55
CA ASP A 99 -4.47 10.52 -20.22
C ASP A 99 -3.85 11.52 -19.24
N ASP A 100 -4.63 12.03 -18.29
CA ASP A 100 -4.14 12.93 -17.24
C ASP A 100 -3.17 12.19 -16.30
N ALA A 101 -3.53 10.96 -15.90
CA ALA A 101 -2.67 10.12 -15.07
C ALA A 101 -1.31 9.85 -15.73
N VAL A 102 -1.32 9.47 -17.01
CA VAL A 102 -0.11 9.19 -17.79
C VAL A 102 0.72 10.45 -18.00
N SER A 103 0.08 11.59 -18.28
CA SER A 103 0.77 12.88 -18.40
C SER A 103 1.52 13.26 -17.12
N GLN A 104 0.85 13.20 -15.97
CA GLN A 104 1.46 13.48 -14.66
C GLN A 104 2.60 12.49 -14.35
N LEU A 105 2.40 11.19 -14.62
CA LEU A 105 3.40 10.16 -14.38
C LEU A 105 4.63 10.33 -15.31
N SER A 106 4.42 10.71 -16.58
CA SER A 106 5.48 10.98 -17.55
C SER A 106 6.35 12.18 -17.15
N ALA A 107 5.76 13.18 -16.48
CA ALA A 107 6.51 14.30 -15.92
C ALA A 107 7.39 13.85 -14.74
N LEU A 108 6.89 12.95 -13.88
CA LEU A 108 7.65 12.44 -12.73
C LEU A 108 8.86 11.58 -13.14
N TYR A 109 8.72 10.81 -14.23
CA TYR A 109 9.79 9.94 -14.75
C TYR A 109 10.66 10.60 -15.83
N ALA A 110 10.50 11.91 -16.04
CA ALA A 110 11.19 12.67 -17.08
C ALA A 110 12.71 12.68 -16.90
N GLU A 111 13.17 12.86 -15.66
CA GLU A 111 14.59 12.96 -15.31
C GLU A 111 15.32 11.63 -15.49
N GLN A 112 14.59 10.52 -15.42
CA GLN A 112 15.08 9.16 -15.66
C GLN A 112 15.11 8.84 -17.16
N GLY A 113 14.82 9.81 -18.03
CA GLY A 113 14.80 9.63 -19.47
C GLY A 113 13.69 8.70 -19.94
N ILE A 114 12.56 8.65 -19.23
CA ILE A 114 11.41 7.82 -19.61
C ILE A 114 10.31 8.71 -20.18
N ALA A 115 9.68 8.24 -21.26
CA ALA A 115 8.48 8.81 -21.83
C ALA A 115 7.34 7.82 -21.69
N ILE A 116 6.25 8.26 -21.07
CA ILE A 116 5.01 7.48 -20.95
C ILE A 116 3.94 8.21 -21.76
N THR A 117 3.28 7.49 -22.65
CA THR A 117 2.27 8.06 -23.55
C THR A 117 1.04 7.17 -23.63
N THR A 118 -0.10 7.79 -23.87
CA THR A 118 -1.32 7.10 -24.28
C THR A 118 -1.45 7.20 -25.80
N SER A 119 -1.74 6.06 -26.44
CA SER A 119 -2.06 5.95 -27.86
C SER A 119 -3.33 5.12 -28.01
N THR A 120 -3.92 5.10 -29.20
CA THR A 120 -5.17 4.39 -29.48
C THR A 120 -5.06 2.92 -29.07
N GLY A 121 -5.68 2.57 -27.94
CA GLY A 121 -5.71 1.21 -27.38
C GLY A 121 -4.48 0.79 -26.56
N ALA A 122 -3.52 1.67 -26.27
CA ALA A 122 -2.33 1.29 -25.49
C ALA A 122 -1.75 2.43 -24.63
N ILE A 123 -1.14 2.04 -23.51
CA ILE A 123 -0.16 2.84 -22.78
C ILE A 123 1.23 2.37 -23.24
N ALA A 124 2.06 3.28 -23.72
CA ALA A 124 3.43 3.00 -24.16
C ALA A 124 4.46 3.63 -23.23
N VAL A 125 5.52 2.88 -22.95
CA VAL A 125 6.68 3.32 -22.16
C VAL A 125 7.93 3.14 -23.00
N ASP A 126 8.60 4.25 -23.30
CA ASP A 126 9.77 4.28 -24.17
C ASP A 126 10.89 5.11 -23.53
N ALA A 127 12.11 4.89 -24.01
CA ALA A 127 13.21 5.79 -23.69
C ALA A 127 12.96 7.15 -24.35
N ARG A 128 13.12 8.23 -23.59
CA ARG A 128 13.02 9.58 -24.11
C ARG A 128 14.23 9.84 -25.01
N PRO A 129 14.03 10.26 -26.27
CA PRO A 129 15.15 10.67 -27.10
C PRO A 129 15.86 11.85 -26.45
N ALA A 130 17.20 11.83 -26.45
CA ALA A 130 17.99 12.99 -26.05
C ALA A 130 17.54 14.18 -26.91
N ALA A 131 17.22 15.32 -26.29
CA ALA A 131 16.85 16.51 -27.03
C ALA A 131 18.00 16.86 -27.99
N ALA A 132 17.71 16.84 -29.30
CA ALA A 132 18.67 17.28 -30.30
C ALA A 132 18.90 18.78 -30.10
N SER A 133 20.07 19.14 -29.56
CA SER A 133 20.56 20.51 -29.54
C SER A 133 20.92 20.92 -30.97
N ASN A 134 20.11 21.79 -31.58
CA ASN A 134 20.48 22.56 -32.77
C ASN A 134 21.35 23.75 -32.37
#